data_AF-A0A7J3RWN1-F1
#
_entry.id   AF-A0A7J3RWN1-F1
#
_cell.length_a   1.000
_cell.length_b   1.000
_cell.length_c   1.000
_cell.angle_alpha   90.00
_cell.angle_beta   90.00
_cell.angle_gamma   90.00
#
_symmetry.space_group_name_H-M   'P 1'
#
loop_
_entity.id
_entity.type
_entity.pdbx_description
1 polymer ?
#
loop_
_entity_poly.entity_id
_entity_poly.type
_entity_poly.pdbx_seq_one_letter_code
_entity_poly.pdbx_strand_id
1 'polypeptide(L)'
;MTVVVAVSTLLAGIVIGYLWQRSRSCSITGYRDFYLFRDTLFMRTIFGMALGAFAGYLLFYRFSGAMVDFPLFLHDEPGAGSVATLILALVGGLGYAFFSVMAEGCPLRQHVNATTGSGAAIVYLIGFYFGVLFFRLIVIDFINVFMRLF
;
A
#
# COMPACT_ATOMS: atom_id res chain seq x y z
N MET A 1 17.21 16.89 14.17
CA MET A 1 16.16 16.65 13.15
C MET A 1 15.64 15.21 13.16
N THR A 2 16.45 14.19 13.43
CA THR A 2 16.04 12.77 13.47
C THR A 2 15.02 12.42 14.54
N VAL A 3 15.13 12.97 15.76
CA VAL A 3 14.20 12.68 16.87
C VAL A 3 12.78 13.18 16.56
N VAL A 4 12.65 14.37 16.00
CA VAL A 4 11.34 14.94 15.62
C VAL A 4 10.66 14.08 14.55
N VAL A 5 11.43 13.58 13.57
CA VAL A 5 10.92 12.68 12.53
C VAL A 5 10.53 11.32 13.11
N ALA A 6 11.32 10.75 14.03
CA ALA A 6 10.98 9.48 14.66
C ALA A 6 9.71 9.56 15.51
N VAL A 7 9.55 10.64 16.27
CA VAL A 7 8.36 10.86 17.10
C VAL A 7 7.13 11.10 16.23
N SER A 8 7.26 11.88 15.15
CA SER A 8 6.12 12.16 14.26
C SER A 8 5.64 10.92 13.51
N THR A 9 6.55 10.07 13.02
CA THR A 9 6.17 8.81 12.34
C THR A 9 5.57 7.79 13.31
N LEU A 10 6.07 7.74 14.54
CA LEU A 10 5.51 6.87 15.58
C LEU A 10 4.09 7.30 15.96
N LEU A 11 3.87 8.60 16.19
CA LEU A 11 2.53 9.14 16.48
C LEU A 11 1.56 8.91 15.31
N ALA A 12 2.01 9.14 14.08
CA ALA A 12 1.20 8.87 12.89
C ALA A 12 0.83 7.37 12.79
N GLY A 13 1.80 6.48 13.04
CA GLY A 13 1.58 5.03 13.04
C GLY A 13 0.57 4.58 14.11
N ILE A 14 0.64 5.14 15.32
CA ILE A 14 -0.31 4.85 16.41
C ILE A 14 -1.72 5.30 16.02
N VAL A 15 -1.87 6.51 15.48
CA VAL A 15 -3.17 7.05 15.06
C VAL A 15 -3.78 6.20 13.94
N ILE A 16 -3.00 5.89 12.90
CA ILE A 16 -3.46 5.06 11.78
C ILE A 16 -3.81 3.66 12.27
N GLY A 17 -2.98 3.05 13.12
CA GLY A 17 -3.22 1.73 13.69
C GLY A 17 -4.49 1.66 14.53
N TYR A 18 -4.75 2.67 15.37
CA TYR A 18 -5.98 2.77 16.17
C TYR A 18 -7.23 2.90 15.28
N LEU A 19 -7.18 3.79 14.28
CA LEU A 19 -8.30 3.97 13.34
C LEU A 19 -8.61 2.67 12.61
N TRP A 20 -7.59 1.91 12.21
CA TRP A 20 -7.77 0.66 11.48
C TRP A 20 -8.30 -0.49 12.33
N GLN A 21 -7.86 -0.57 13.59
CA GLN A 21 -8.42 -1.51 14.57
C GLN A 21 -9.92 -1.24 14.80
N ARG A 22 -10.31 0.04 14.85
CA ARG A 22 -11.71 0.43 15.04
C ARG A 22 -12.57 0.19 13.81
N SER A 23 -12.07 0.51 12.61
CA SER A 23 -12.85 0.37 11.38
C SER A 23 -13.02 -1.09 10.94
N ARG A 24 -12.08 -1.98 11.32
CA ARG A 24 -12.02 -3.38 10.88
C ARG A 24 -12.12 -3.55 9.36
N SER A 25 -11.78 -2.50 8.60
CA SER A 25 -12.00 -2.42 7.17
C SER A 25 -10.89 -3.12 6.39
N CYS A 26 -11.26 -3.98 5.46
CA CYS A 26 -10.38 -4.56 4.44
C CYS A 26 -10.87 -4.08 3.06
N SER A 27 -9.96 -3.66 2.18
CA SER A 27 -10.34 -3.20 0.84
C SER A 27 -11.11 -4.27 0.07
N ILE A 28 -10.72 -5.55 0.21
CA ILE A 28 -11.38 -6.70 -0.42
C ILE A 28 -12.82 -6.87 0.11
N THR A 29 -13.00 -6.78 1.42
CA THR A 29 -14.32 -6.87 2.07
C THR A 29 -15.23 -5.74 1.60
N GLY A 30 -14.72 -4.53 1.41
CA GLY A 30 -15.52 -3.41 0.91
C GLY A 30 -16.11 -3.68 -0.48
N TYR A 31 -15.34 -4.25 -1.42
CA TYR A 31 -15.86 -4.60 -2.75
C TYR A 31 -16.82 -5.79 -2.70
N ARG A 32 -16.48 -6.85 -1.96
CA ARG A 32 -17.33 -8.04 -1.82
C ARG A 32 -18.69 -7.71 -1.21
N ASP A 33 -18.69 -6.96 -0.10
CA ASP A 33 -19.91 -6.67 0.65
C ASP A 33 -20.80 -5.64 -0.08
N PHE A 34 -20.19 -4.74 -0.87
CA PHE A 34 -20.92 -3.86 -1.78
C PHE A 34 -21.67 -4.66 -2.86
N TYR A 35 -21.03 -5.65 -3.47
CA TYR A 35 -21.65 -6.42 -4.55
C TYR A 35 -22.67 -7.46 -4.03
N LEU A 36 -22.31 -8.19 -2.98
CA LEU A 36 -23.10 -9.32 -2.48
C LEU A 36 -24.22 -8.89 -1.53
N PHE A 37 -23.92 -7.99 -0.58
CA PHE A 37 -24.85 -7.59 0.48
C PHE A 37 -25.45 -6.19 0.27
N ARG A 38 -24.95 -5.44 -0.73
CA ARG A 38 -25.28 -4.03 -0.94
C ARG A 38 -25.07 -3.15 0.29
N ASP A 39 -24.15 -3.57 1.16
CA ASP A 39 -23.75 -2.75 2.31
C ASP A 39 -22.66 -1.76 1.87
N THR A 40 -22.93 -0.47 2.11
CA THR A 40 -22.03 0.62 1.74
C THR A 40 -21.14 1.07 2.89
N LEU A 41 -21.33 0.52 4.09
CA LEU A 41 -20.58 0.92 5.28
C LEU A 41 -19.06 0.79 5.08
N PHE A 42 -18.60 -0.36 4.59
CA PHE A 42 -17.17 -0.60 4.31
C PHE A 42 -16.67 0.19 3.10
N MET A 43 -17.53 0.45 2.10
CA MET A 43 -17.17 1.31 0.97
C MET A 43 -16.84 2.75 1.40
N ARG A 44 -17.58 3.31 2.37
CA ARG A 44 -17.28 4.64 2.92
C ARG A 44 -15.87 4.72 3.51
N THR A 45 -15.37 3.64 4.12
CA THR A 45 -14.00 3.61 4.64
C THR A 45 -12.94 3.60 3.55
N ILE A 46 -13.17 2.91 2.43
CA ILE A 46 -12.27 2.94 1.26
C ILE A 46 -12.20 4.36 0.68
N PHE A 47 -13.35 5.00 0.50
CA PHE A 47 -13.38 6.41 0.08
C PHE A 47 -12.71 7.33 1.10
N GLY A 48 -12.90 7.09 2.39
CA GLY A 48 -12.23 7.82 3.47
C GLY A 48 -10.70 7.70 3.43
N MET A 49 -10.16 6.51 3.09
CA MET A 49 -8.72 6.33 2.90
C MET A 49 -8.21 7.09 1.68
N ALA A 50 -8.93 7.02 0.55
CA ALA A 50 -8.55 7.73 -0.67
C ALA A 50 -8.54 9.25 -0.46
N LEU A 51 -9.60 9.78 0.17
CA LEU A 51 -9.69 11.19 0.53
C LEU A 51 -8.65 11.59 1.57
N GLY A 52 -8.38 10.74 2.57
CA GLY A 52 -7.35 10.98 3.58
C GLY A 52 -5.95 11.03 2.99
N ALA A 53 -5.63 10.13 2.05
CA ALA A 53 -4.36 10.14 1.32
C ALA A 53 -4.22 11.40 0.46
N PHE A 54 -5.28 11.77 -0.27
CA PHE A 54 -5.29 12.98 -1.09
C PHE A 54 -5.17 14.26 -0.25
N ALA A 55 -5.91 14.36 0.84
CA ALA A 55 -5.84 15.49 1.77
C ALA A 55 -4.47 15.57 2.46
N GLY A 56 -3.91 14.42 2.87
CA GLY A 56 -2.56 14.31 3.41
C GLY A 56 -1.52 14.82 2.41
N TYR A 57 -1.59 14.37 1.16
CA TYR A 57 -0.74 14.86 0.08
C TYR A 57 -0.84 16.38 -0.07
N LEU A 58 -2.04 16.94 -0.13
CA LEU A 58 -2.26 18.37 -0.30
C LEU A 58 -1.70 19.20 0.88
N LEU A 59 -1.82 18.67 2.10
CA LEU A 59 -1.22 19.25 3.30
C LEU A 59 0.31 19.25 3.21
N PHE A 60 0.93 18.10 2.89
CA PHE A 60 2.39 18.03 2.76
C PHE A 60 2.92 18.91 1.61
N TYR A 61 2.23 18.93 0.48
CA TYR A 61 2.55 19.84 -0.63
C TYR A 61 2.56 21.30 -0.18
N ARG A 62 1.55 21.72 0.60
CA ARG A 62 1.41 23.12 1.04
C ARG A 62 2.36 23.52 2.17
N PHE A 63 2.71 22.60 3.07
CA PHE A 63 3.46 22.90 4.29
C PHE A 63 4.95 22.57 4.23
N SER A 64 5.34 21.49 3.55
CA SER A 64 6.76 21.07 3.53
C SER A 64 7.44 21.30 2.18
N GLY A 65 6.67 21.49 1.09
CA GLY A 65 7.24 21.59 -0.27
C GLY A 65 8.09 20.38 -0.66
N ALA A 66 8.03 19.28 0.09
CA ALA A 66 8.92 18.13 -0.01
C ALA A 66 8.35 16.99 -0.86
N MET A 67 7.09 17.11 -1.29
CA MET A 67 6.46 16.19 -2.24
C MET A 67 6.24 16.94 -3.55
N VAL A 68 7.34 17.22 -4.26
CA VAL A 68 7.31 17.93 -5.55
C VAL A 68 7.00 16.96 -6.71
N ASP A 69 7.37 15.69 -6.54
CA ASP A 69 7.38 14.68 -7.61
C ASP A 69 6.03 13.95 -7.83
N PHE A 70 4.95 14.37 -7.16
CA PHE A 70 3.62 13.79 -7.37
C PHE A 70 2.75 14.76 -8.19
N PRO A 71 2.16 14.34 -9.34
CA PRO A 71 2.05 12.98 -9.85
C PRO A 71 3.31 12.51 -10.60
N LEU A 72 3.77 11.30 -10.25
CA LEU A 72 4.93 10.63 -10.85
C LEU A 72 4.87 10.61 -12.39
N PHE A 73 3.67 10.61 -12.97
CA PHE A 73 3.44 10.60 -14.42
C PHE A 73 3.78 11.91 -15.16
N LEU A 74 3.96 13.02 -14.43
CA LEU A 74 4.31 14.33 -15.02
C LEU A 74 5.81 14.62 -15.00
N HIS A 75 6.59 13.89 -14.19
CA HIS A 75 8.03 14.01 -14.15
C HIS A 75 8.63 12.87 -14.99
N ASP A 76 9.58 13.20 -15.88
CA ASP A 76 10.38 12.23 -16.65
C ASP A 76 11.37 11.50 -15.74
N GLU A 77 10.85 10.85 -14.70
CA GLU A 77 11.61 9.92 -13.90
C GLU A 77 11.78 8.65 -14.73
N PRO A 78 12.99 8.07 -14.83
CA PRO A 78 13.23 6.84 -15.57
C PRO A 78 12.44 5.69 -14.92
N GLY A 79 11.20 5.49 -15.37
CA GLY A 79 10.27 4.49 -14.86
C GLY A 79 8.81 4.93 -14.74
N ALA A 80 8.46 6.21 -14.68
CA ALA A 80 7.05 6.57 -14.38
C ALA A 80 6.12 6.59 -15.62
N GLY A 81 6.67 6.83 -16.82
CA GLY A 81 5.89 6.96 -18.06
C GLY A 81 6.06 5.83 -19.09
N SER A 82 6.85 4.79 -18.79
CA SER A 82 7.14 3.73 -19.76
C SER A 82 6.10 2.61 -19.74
N VAL A 83 5.82 2.02 -20.91
CA VAL A 83 4.91 0.86 -21.07
C VAL A 83 5.27 -0.28 -20.10
N ALA A 84 6.56 -0.43 -19.80
CA ALA A 84 7.08 -1.44 -18.90
C ALA A 84 6.59 -1.31 -17.46
N THR A 85 6.44 -0.09 -16.92
CA THR A 85 5.96 0.09 -15.55
C THR A 85 4.46 -0.06 -15.43
N LEU A 86 3.72 0.23 -16.51
CA LEU A 86 2.31 -0.11 -16.63
C LEU A 86 2.12 -1.64 -16.65
N ILE A 87 2.94 -2.36 -17.40
CA ILE A 87 2.96 -3.84 -17.38
C ILE A 87 3.31 -4.36 -15.98
N LEU A 88 4.32 -3.80 -15.33
CA LEU A 88 4.71 -4.21 -13.98
C LEU A 88 3.61 -3.95 -12.95
N ALA A 89 2.96 -2.78 -13.03
CA ALA A 89 1.87 -2.43 -12.14
C ALA A 89 0.66 -3.35 -12.34
N LEU A 90 0.35 -3.71 -13.59
CA LEU A 90 -0.73 -4.65 -13.90
C LEU A 90 -0.41 -6.07 -13.43
N VAL A 91 0.74 -6.63 -13.84
CA VAL A 91 1.13 -8.00 -13.49
C VAL A 91 1.38 -8.13 -11.99
N GLY A 92 2.14 -7.19 -11.41
CA GLY A 92 2.43 -7.15 -9.98
C GLY A 92 1.19 -6.88 -9.14
N GLY A 93 0.32 -5.95 -9.57
CA GLY A 93 -0.93 -5.65 -8.90
C GLY A 93 -1.92 -6.81 -8.92
N LEU A 94 -2.08 -7.48 -10.07
CA LEU A 94 -2.92 -8.68 -10.19
C LEU A 94 -2.37 -9.85 -9.38
N GLY A 95 -1.06 -10.10 -9.45
CA GLY A 95 -0.42 -11.15 -8.65
C GLY A 95 -0.58 -10.89 -7.16
N TYR A 96 -0.32 -9.66 -6.71
CA TYR A 96 -0.52 -9.23 -5.34
C TYR A 96 -1.97 -9.43 -4.88
N ALA A 97 -2.93 -8.98 -5.69
CA ALA A 97 -4.36 -9.16 -5.40
C ALA A 97 -4.71 -10.64 -5.25
N PHE A 98 -4.25 -11.49 -6.16
CA PHE A 98 -4.51 -12.93 -6.13
C PHE A 98 -3.98 -13.59 -4.84
N PHE A 99 -2.71 -13.37 -4.49
CA PHE A 99 -2.14 -13.94 -3.27
C PHE A 99 -2.76 -13.35 -1.99
N SER A 100 -3.16 -12.08 -2.00
CA SER A 100 -3.83 -11.44 -0.86
C SER A 100 -5.21 -12.05 -0.56
N VAL A 101 -5.95 -12.47 -1.60
CA VAL A 101 -7.24 -13.15 -1.45
C VAL A 101 -7.03 -14.56 -0.88
N MET A 102 -6.02 -15.29 -1.34
CA MET A 102 -5.70 -16.62 -0.80
C MET A 102 -5.29 -16.57 0.68
N ALA A 103 -4.62 -15.49 1.11
CA ALA A 103 -4.21 -15.29 2.49
C ALA A 103 -5.27 -14.60 3.38
N GLU A 104 -6.52 -14.53 2.92
CA GLU A 104 -7.66 -13.94 3.64
C GLU A 104 -7.41 -12.52 4.19
N GLY A 105 -6.68 -11.66 3.47
CA GLY A 105 -6.53 -10.28 3.95
C GLY A 105 -5.75 -9.32 3.07
N CYS A 106 -5.96 -8.03 3.34
CA CYS A 106 -5.12 -6.94 2.86
C CYS A 106 -3.92 -6.75 3.82
N PRO A 107 -2.83 -6.12 3.37
CA PRO A 107 -1.59 -6.08 4.13
C PRO A 107 -1.82 -5.35 5.45
N LEU A 108 -2.57 -4.25 5.43
CA LEU A 108 -2.85 -3.44 6.61
C LEU A 108 -3.72 -4.19 7.64
N ARG A 109 -4.65 -5.04 7.20
CA ARG A 109 -5.44 -5.88 8.12
C ARG A 109 -4.56 -6.94 8.78
N GLN A 110 -3.60 -7.51 8.04
CA GLN A 110 -2.69 -8.50 8.60
C GLN A 110 -1.73 -7.87 9.63
N HIS A 111 -1.34 -6.60 9.47
CA HIS A 111 -0.61 -5.85 10.51
C HIS A 111 -1.43 -5.74 11.81
N VAL A 112 -2.72 -5.44 11.71
CA VAL A 112 -3.61 -5.37 12.88
C VAL A 112 -3.84 -6.75 13.50
N ASN A 113 -4.06 -7.78 12.69
CA ASN A 113 -4.27 -9.15 13.20
C ASN A 113 -2.99 -9.73 13.84
N ALA A 114 -1.81 -9.29 13.41
CA ALA A 114 -0.55 -9.67 14.03
C ALA A 114 -0.45 -9.08 15.45
N THR A 115 -0.94 -7.85 15.69
CA THR A 115 -0.93 -7.26 17.04
C THR A 115 -1.93 -7.91 17.99
N THR A 116 -3.00 -8.54 17.47
CA THR A 116 -3.92 -9.34 18.30
C THR A 116 -3.37 -10.74 18.64
N GLY A 117 -2.17 -11.09 18.16
CA GLY A 117 -1.51 -12.37 18.49
C GLY A 117 -1.87 -13.54 17.57
N SER A 118 -2.40 -13.29 16.37
CA SER A 118 -2.67 -14.39 15.43
C SER A 118 -1.39 -14.86 14.72
N GLY A 119 -1.06 -16.15 14.90
CA GLY A 119 0.15 -16.74 14.30
C GLY A 119 0.14 -16.73 12.77
N ALA A 120 -1.03 -16.92 12.16
CA ALA A 120 -1.20 -16.88 10.70
C ALA A 120 -0.86 -15.51 10.10
N ALA A 121 -1.27 -14.42 10.76
CA ALA A 121 -0.96 -13.06 10.29
C ALA A 121 0.53 -12.76 10.37
N ILE A 122 1.21 -13.23 11.43
CA ILE A 122 2.66 -13.05 11.59
C ILE A 122 3.41 -13.77 10.45
N VAL A 123 3.06 -15.02 10.15
CA VAL A 123 3.67 -15.78 9.04
C VAL A 123 3.42 -15.09 7.70
N TYR A 124 2.21 -14.57 7.48
CA TYR A 124 1.90 -13.79 6.29
C TYR A 124 2.79 -12.55 6.15
N LEU A 125 2.96 -11.77 7.23
CA LEU A 125 3.77 -10.56 7.21
C LEU A 125 5.25 -10.86 6.93
N ILE A 126 5.78 -11.94 7.52
CA ILE A 126 7.13 -12.40 7.24
C ILE A 126 7.30 -12.67 5.74
N GLY A 127 6.39 -13.45 5.14
CA GLY A 127 6.38 -13.71 3.70
C GLY A 127 6.24 -12.45 2.85
N PHE A 128 5.38 -11.51 3.25
CA PHE A 128 5.21 -10.22 2.59
C PHE A 128 6.50 -9.40 2.56
N TYR A 129 7.20 -9.27 3.69
CA TYR A 129 8.47 -8.53 3.76
C TYR A 129 9.59 -9.22 2.97
N PHE A 130 9.68 -10.56 3.03
CA PHE A 130 10.61 -11.30 2.18
C PHE A 130 10.32 -11.08 0.69
N GLY A 131 9.04 -11.06 0.29
CA GLY A 131 8.63 -10.76 -1.08
C GLY A 131 9.04 -9.35 -1.52
N VAL A 132 8.87 -8.34 -0.67
CA VAL A 132 9.30 -6.95 -0.95
C VAL A 132 10.81 -6.87 -1.13
N LEU A 133 11.59 -7.55 -0.27
CA LEU A 133 13.05 -7.61 -0.39
C LEU A 133 13.48 -8.33 -1.67
N PHE A 134 12.88 -9.47 -1.98
CA PHE A 134 13.16 -10.23 -3.20
C PHE A 134 12.87 -9.40 -4.46
N PHE A 135 11.73 -8.72 -4.50
CA PHE A 135 11.36 -7.85 -5.62
C PHE A 135 12.39 -6.73 -5.81
N ARG A 136 12.80 -6.08 -4.72
CA ARG A 136 13.76 -4.98 -4.78
C ARG A 136 15.16 -5.40 -5.20
N LEU A 137 15.64 -6.55 -4.74
CA LEU A 137 17.02 -7.00 -4.97
C LEU A 137 17.21 -7.74 -6.29
N ILE A 138 16.19 -8.46 -6.76
CA ILE A 138 16.35 -9.38 -7.91
C ILE A 138 15.51 -8.92 -9.09
N VAL A 139 14.23 -8.59 -8.83
CA VAL A 139 13.28 -8.34 -9.92
C VAL A 139 13.56 -7.01 -10.61
N ILE A 140 13.89 -5.95 -9.86
CA ILE A 140 14.21 -4.63 -10.44
C ILE A 140 15.46 -4.71 -11.32
N ASP A 141 16.53 -5.34 -10.85
CA ASP A 141 17.78 -5.48 -11.62
C ASP A 141 17.57 -6.33 -12.87
N PHE A 142 16.80 -7.42 -12.76
CA PHE A 142 16.44 -8.26 -13.90
C PHE A 142 15.63 -7.49 -14.96
N ILE A 143 14.65 -6.70 -14.54
CA ILE A 143 13.83 -5.88 -15.45
C ILE A 143 14.68 -4.83 -16.14
N ASN A 144 15.58 -4.15 -15.41
CA ASN A 144 16.45 -3.14 -16.00
C ASN A 144 17.42 -3.72 -17.02
N VAL A 145 17.94 -4.92 -16.79
CA VAL A 145 18.77 -5.64 -17.76
C VAL A 145 17.96 -6.06 -18.98
N PHE A 146 16.77 -6.62 -18.76
CA PHE A 146 15.88 -7.06 -19.84
C PHE A 146 15.43 -5.88 -20.74
N MET A 147 15.09 -4.74 -20.14
CA MET A 147 14.71 -3.52 -20.87
C MET A 147 15.86 -2.83 -21.59
N ARG A 148 17.12 -3.06 -21.20
CA ARG A 148 18.29 -2.56 -21.95
C ARG A 148 18.62 -3.43 -23.17
N LEU A 149 18.11 -4.66 -23.19
CA LEU A 149 18.39 -5.67 -24.21
C LEU A 149 17.39 -5.63 -25.38
N PHE A 150 16.25 -4.97 -25.19
CA PHE A 150 15.19 -4.78 -26.18
C PHE A 150 15.00 -3.29 -26.45
#